data_AF-A0A6A5YKP0-F1
#
_entry.id   AF-A0A6A5YKP0-F1
#
_cell.length_a   1.000
_cell.length_b   1.000
_cell.length_c   1.000
_cell.angle_alpha   90.00
_cell.angle_beta   90.00
_cell.angle_gamma   90.00
#
_symmetry.space_group_name_H-M   'P 1'
#
loop_
_entity.id
_entity.type
_entity.pdbx_description
1 polymer ?
#
loop_
_entity_poly.entity_id
_entity_poly.type
_entity_poly.pdbx_seq_one_letter_code
_entity_poly.pdbx_strand_id
1 'polypeptide(L)'
;MSLAASRAVLRHSTFAVRRAGIRNASSTSEVAGAAKEKAVEAQSKASEGLSRVTSSAGSAVSRVGGALGKVGGRTGRLIGAVQSLIPPTVYYSKVALELGKLVVQQRKLSPPDVATFQSYFQPLINAVRHPGSLLSSTANSSAVSPLNILNRVRNLSTAQWVSGVVITAEAIGFFTVGEMLGRLKLVGYRSSAPAHH
;
A
#
# COMPACT_ATOMS: atom_id res chain seq x y z
N MET A 1 39.87 2.62 -41.24
CA MET A 1 40.92 2.25 -40.27
C MET A 1 40.23 1.84 -38.98
N SER A 2 40.44 0.59 -38.57
CA SER A 2 39.92 -0.02 -37.35
C SER A 2 40.79 0.38 -36.16
N LEU A 3 40.18 0.62 -34.99
CA LEU A 3 40.75 0.25 -33.69
C LEU A 3 39.63 -0.19 -32.75
N ALA A 4 39.52 -1.52 -32.60
CA ALA A 4 38.94 -2.15 -31.44
C ALA A 4 39.91 -2.02 -30.25
N ALA A 5 39.41 -1.71 -29.06
CA ALA A 5 40.13 -1.96 -27.81
C ALA A 5 39.15 -2.17 -26.65
N SER A 6 38.94 -3.45 -26.32
CA SER A 6 38.33 -3.93 -25.10
C SER A 6 39.12 -3.44 -23.87
N ARG A 7 38.42 -2.92 -22.86
CA ARG A 7 38.95 -2.84 -21.49
C ARG A 7 37.94 -3.40 -20.49
N ALA A 8 37.90 -4.72 -20.45
CA ALA A 8 37.49 -5.49 -19.29
C ALA A 8 38.49 -5.26 -18.14
N VAL A 9 38.47 -4.06 -17.54
CA VAL A 9 39.09 -3.69 -16.26
C VAL A 9 38.28 -2.48 -15.81
N LEU A 10 37.24 -2.63 -14.99
CA LEU A 10 37.27 -2.28 -13.56
C LEU A 10 36.12 -3.01 -12.86
N ARG A 11 36.28 -4.31 -12.64
CA ARG A 11 35.57 -5.02 -11.55
C ARG A 11 36.37 -4.80 -10.27
N HIS A 12 36.08 -3.74 -9.51
CA HIS A 12 36.23 -3.69 -8.05
C HIS A 12 35.75 -2.34 -7.52
N SER A 13 34.61 -2.30 -6.83
CA SER A 13 34.38 -1.27 -5.81
C SER A 13 33.46 -1.84 -4.74
N THR A 14 34.12 -2.32 -3.70
CA THR A 14 33.60 -2.72 -2.41
C THR A 14 32.76 -1.61 -1.78
N PHE A 15 31.54 -1.96 -1.38
CA PHE A 15 30.91 -1.60 -0.11
C PHE A 15 31.45 -0.35 0.61
N ALA A 16 30.73 0.77 0.51
CA ALA A 16 30.78 1.83 1.53
C ALA A 16 29.49 2.65 1.52
N VAL A 17 28.61 2.25 2.45
CA VAL A 17 27.49 3.04 2.98
C VAL A 17 28.01 4.39 3.49
N ARG A 18 27.58 5.51 2.91
CA ARG A 18 27.48 6.81 3.62
C ARG A 18 26.31 7.63 3.08
N ARG A 19 25.15 7.41 3.68
CA ARG A 19 24.00 8.31 3.60
C ARG A 19 24.26 9.44 4.60
N ALA A 20 24.79 10.58 4.14
CA ALA A 20 24.91 11.79 4.95
C ALA A 20 23.51 12.41 5.11
N GLY A 21 23.13 12.64 6.36
CA GLY A 21 21.79 13.07 6.75
C GLY A 21 21.50 14.52 6.40
N ILE A 22 20.37 14.73 5.73
CA ILE A 22 19.67 16.02 5.72
C ILE A 22 18.82 16.03 7.00
N ARG A 23 19.23 16.83 7.99
CA ARG A 23 18.45 17.13 9.19
C ARG A 23 17.59 18.35 8.90
N ASN A 24 16.27 18.17 8.86
CA ASN A 24 15.32 19.26 9.09
C ASN A 24 14.93 19.22 10.56
N ALA A 25 15.19 20.30 11.29
CA ALA A 25 14.81 20.49 12.68
C ALA A 25 13.56 21.37 12.72
N SER A 26 12.51 20.93 13.42
CA SER A 26 11.65 21.75 14.31
C SER A 26 10.43 20.96 14.80
N SER A 27 10.25 20.96 16.13
CA SER A 27 9.02 20.75 16.91
C SER A 27 8.32 19.37 16.88
N THR A 28 8.56 18.59 17.94
CA THR A 28 7.63 17.75 18.75
C THR A 28 8.38 16.54 19.35
N SER A 29 9.20 16.79 20.36
CA SER A 29 10.03 15.76 21.00
C SER A 29 9.25 14.70 21.78
N GLU A 30 7.99 14.93 22.19
CA GLU A 30 7.20 13.88 22.84
C GLU A 30 6.50 12.92 21.86
N VAL A 31 6.21 13.32 20.62
CA VAL A 31 5.45 12.48 19.66
C VAL A 31 6.38 11.59 18.82
N ALA A 32 7.63 12.03 18.60
CA ALA A 32 8.63 11.26 17.87
C ALA A 32 9.13 10.01 18.64
N GLY A 33 9.11 10.03 19.98
CA GLY A 33 9.40 8.86 20.81
C GLY A 33 8.34 7.77 20.63
N ALA A 34 7.07 8.12 20.80
CA ALA A 34 5.94 7.20 20.66
C ALA A 34 5.74 6.69 19.22
N ALA A 35 6.05 7.48 18.19
CA ALA A 35 5.98 7.05 16.80
C ALA A 35 7.15 6.15 16.39
N LYS A 36 8.35 6.39 16.92
CA LYS A 36 9.53 5.53 16.69
C LYS A 36 9.41 4.22 17.47
N GLU A 37 8.88 4.26 18.69
CA GLU A 37 8.56 3.06 19.47
C GLU A 37 7.42 2.27 18.82
N LYS A 38 6.33 2.89 18.37
CA LYS A 38 5.28 2.17 17.61
C LYS A 38 5.74 1.66 16.25
N ALA A 39 6.63 2.36 15.55
CA ALA A 39 7.20 1.88 14.30
C ALA A 39 8.20 0.73 14.53
N VAL A 40 9.02 0.79 15.57
CA VAL A 40 9.93 -0.30 15.97
C VAL A 40 9.15 -1.49 16.53
N GLU A 41 8.04 -1.26 17.24
CA GLU A 41 7.16 -2.29 17.77
C GLU A 41 6.26 -2.92 16.69
N ALA A 42 5.82 -2.14 15.69
CA ALA A 42 5.13 -2.66 14.51
C ALA A 42 6.10 -3.36 13.55
N GLN A 43 7.33 -2.87 13.41
CA GLN A 43 8.38 -3.52 12.64
C GLN A 43 8.90 -4.77 13.35
N SER A 44 8.98 -4.78 14.68
CA SER A 44 9.35 -5.96 15.45
C SER A 44 8.20 -6.97 15.47
N LYS A 45 6.93 -6.57 15.58
CA LYS A 45 5.77 -7.47 15.43
C LYS A 45 5.60 -7.98 13.99
N ALA A 46 5.90 -7.18 12.98
CA ALA A 46 5.93 -7.62 11.59
C ALA A 46 7.10 -8.57 11.33
N SER A 47 8.28 -8.30 11.91
CA SER A 47 9.44 -9.18 11.84
C SER A 47 9.24 -10.45 12.67
N GLU A 48 8.51 -10.39 13.78
CA GLU A 48 8.15 -11.53 14.62
C GLU A 48 7.06 -12.38 13.96
N GLY A 49 6.11 -11.75 13.26
CA GLY A 49 5.13 -12.44 12.41
C GLY A 49 5.80 -13.09 11.20
N LEU A 50 6.70 -12.38 10.52
CA LEU A 50 7.53 -12.95 9.46
C LEU A 50 8.46 -14.03 10.00
N SER A 51 9.01 -13.89 11.21
CA SER A 51 9.86 -14.90 11.86
C SER A 51 9.06 -16.05 12.44
N ARG A 52 7.77 -15.92 12.75
CA ARG A 52 6.88 -17.03 13.13
C ARG A 52 6.41 -17.80 11.91
N VAL A 53 6.16 -17.12 10.80
CA VAL A 53 5.88 -17.74 9.49
C VAL A 53 7.16 -18.30 8.86
N THR A 54 8.30 -17.62 9.00
CA THR A 54 9.65 -18.09 8.62
C THR A 54 10.20 -19.11 9.60
N SER A 55 9.80 -19.18 10.87
CA SER A 55 10.25 -20.25 11.76
C SER A 55 9.37 -21.48 11.60
N SER A 56 8.07 -21.31 11.34
CA SER A 56 7.18 -22.43 10.97
C SER A 56 7.45 -22.96 9.56
N ALA A 57 7.85 -22.12 8.60
CA ALA A 57 8.29 -22.55 7.27
C ALA A 57 9.79 -22.87 7.20
N GLY A 58 10.64 -22.18 7.96
CA GLY A 58 12.10 -22.28 7.91
C GLY A 58 12.67 -23.42 8.74
N SER A 59 12.00 -23.88 9.80
CA SER A 59 12.39 -25.14 10.46
C SER A 59 12.07 -26.36 9.58
N ALA A 60 11.14 -26.24 8.64
CA ALA A 60 10.88 -27.23 7.60
C ALA A 60 11.81 -27.06 6.38
N VAL A 61 12.01 -25.83 5.89
CA VAL A 61 12.83 -25.54 4.69
C VAL A 61 14.33 -25.75 4.92
N SER A 62 14.88 -25.42 6.10
CA SER A 62 16.31 -25.63 6.41
C SER A 62 16.64 -27.07 6.83
N ARG A 63 15.66 -27.87 7.27
CA ARG A 63 15.86 -29.32 7.51
C ARG A 63 15.68 -30.17 6.26
N VAL A 64 15.08 -29.63 5.20
CA VAL A 64 14.87 -30.33 3.91
C VAL A 64 16.14 -30.40 3.05
N GLY A 65 17.15 -29.55 3.30
CA GLY A 65 18.43 -29.61 2.57
C GLY A 65 19.35 -30.78 2.96
N GLY A 66 19.18 -31.39 4.14
CA GLY A 66 20.13 -32.36 4.69
C GLY A 66 19.58 -33.76 5.02
N ALA A 67 18.25 -33.96 5.02
CA ALA A 67 17.62 -35.23 5.40
C ALA A 67 16.75 -35.85 4.29
N LEU A 68 16.84 -35.34 3.05
CA LEU A 68 15.96 -35.71 1.93
C LEU A 68 16.23 -37.11 1.35
N GLY A 69 17.36 -37.73 1.70
CA GLY A 69 17.74 -39.03 1.15
C GLY A 69 17.10 -40.26 1.80
N LYS A 70 16.41 -40.12 2.95
CA LYS A 70 16.02 -41.31 3.75
C LYS A 70 14.56 -41.42 4.20
N VAL A 71 13.68 -40.46 3.90
CA VAL A 71 12.24 -40.59 4.16
C VAL A 71 11.53 -41.07 2.89
N GLY A 72 11.72 -42.34 2.54
CA GLY A 72 11.05 -42.99 1.42
C GLY A 72 9.57 -43.25 1.74
N GLY A 73 8.65 -42.81 0.86
CA GLY A 73 7.22 -43.08 1.00
C GLY A 73 6.30 -42.00 0.40
N ARG A 74 4.99 -42.12 0.67
CA ARG A 74 3.96 -41.15 0.25
C ARG A 74 4.28 -39.71 0.68
N THR A 75 4.89 -39.53 1.85
CA THR A 75 5.32 -38.22 2.37
C THR A 75 6.47 -37.62 1.56
N GLY A 76 7.45 -38.43 1.14
CA GLY A 76 8.56 -37.98 0.28
C GLY A 76 8.09 -37.50 -1.10
N ARG A 77 7.02 -38.11 -1.65
CA ARG A 77 6.40 -37.65 -2.91
C ARG A 77 5.73 -36.28 -2.75
N LEU A 78 5.05 -36.01 -1.64
CA LEU A 78 4.45 -34.70 -1.37
C LEU A 78 5.50 -33.62 -1.17
N ILE A 79 6.57 -33.91 -0.41
CA ILE A 79 7.68 -32.98 -0.22
C ILE A 79 8.37 -32.68 -1.56
N GLY A 80 8.60 -33.69 -2.40
CA GLY A 80 9.15 -33.50 -3.74
C GLY A 80 8.26 -32.66 -4.65
N ALA A 81 6.93 -32.85 -4.58
CA ALA A 81 5.96 -32.05 -5.35
C ALA A 81 5.90 -30.58 -4.88
N VAL A 82 5.98 -30.33 -3.57
CA VAL A 82 6.07 -28.96 -3.05
C VAL A 82 7.40 -28.34 -3.47
N GLN A 83 8.50 -29.07 -3.38
CA GLN A 83 9.83 -28.55 -3.73
C GLN A 83 9.96 -28.25 -5.23
N SER A 84 9.31 -29.01 -6.11
CA SER A 84 9.27 -28.69 -7.53
C SER A 84 8.43 -27.46 -7.87
N LEU A 85 7.46 -27.10 -7.00
CA LEU A 85 6.65 -25.88 -7.14
C LEU A 85 7.36 -24.62 -6.61
N ILE A 86 8.36 -24.73 -5.73
CA ILE A 86 9.06 -23.56 -5.18
C ILE A 86 9.73 -22.71 -6.29
N PRO A 87 10.56 -23.26 -7.19
CA PRO A 87 11.19 -22.44 -8.23
C PRO A 87 10.21 -21.68 -9.15
N PRO A 88 9.16 -22.30 -9.73
CA PRO A 88 8.24 -21.58 -10.60
C PRO A 88 7.36 -20.59 -9.83
N THR A 89 6.90 -20.91 -8.62
CA THR A 89 6.08 -19.99 -7.82
C THR A 89 6.86 -18.74 -7.43
N VAL A 90 8.15 -18.87 -7.08
CA VAL A 90 9.03 -17.72 -6.82
C VAL A 90 9.21 -16.86 -8.07
N TYR A 91 9.34 -17.46 -9.25
CA TYR A 91 9.45 -16.70 -10.48
C TYR A 91 8.17 -15.92 -10.79
N TYR A 92 7.01 -16.59 -10.79
CA TYR A 92 5.74 -15.94 -11.12
C TYR A 92 5.29 -14.92 -10.08
N SER A 93 5.59 -15.14 -8.80
CA SER A 93 5.31 -14.13 -7.76
C SER A 93 6.11 -12.84 -7.97
N LYS A 94 7.39 -12.93 -8.36
CA LYS A 94 8.19 -11.74 -8.71
C LYS A 94 7.61 -10.99 -9.91
N VAL A 95 7.21 -11.72 -10.96
CA VAL A 95 6.55 -11.12 -12.13
C VAL A 95 5.25 -10.42 -11.72
N ALA A 96 4.41 -11.09 -10.92
CA ALA A 96 3.16 -10.51 -10.44
C ALA A 96 3.40 -9.25 -9.60
N LEU A 97 4.46 -9.20 -8.79
CA LEU A 97 4.83 -8.00 -8.00
C LEU A 97 5.27 -6.84 -8.89
N GLU A 98 6.11 -7.09 -9.90
CA GLU A 98 6.54 -6.04 -10.83
C GLU A 98 5.36 -5.51 -11.68
N LEU A 99 4.49 -6.39 -12.14
CA LEU A 99 3.26 -6.00 -12.84
C LEU A 99 2.32 -5.21 -11.92
N GLY A 100 2.15 -5.65 -10.67
CA GLY A 100 1.37 -4.93 -9.66
C GLY A 100 1.90 -3.53 -9.41
N LYS A 101 3.22 -3.36 -9.32
CA LYS A 101 3.87 -2.06 -9.17
C LYS A 101 3.57 -1.12 -10.34
N LEU A 102 3.63 -1.63 -11.58
CA LEU A 102 3.28 -0.85 -12.76
C LEU A 102 1.81 -0.42 -12.75
N VAL A 103 0.89 -1.33 -12.37
CA VAL A 103 -0.54 -1.02 -12.29
C VAL A 103 -0.82 0.05 -11.24
N VAL A 104 -0.20 -0.03 -10.06
CA VAL A 104 -0.33 0.98 -8.99
C VAL A 104 0.11 2.36 -9.48
N GLN A 105 1.23 2.43 -10.21
CA GLN A 105 1.77 3.67 -10.74
C GLN A 105 0.89 4.23 -11.88
N GLN A 106 0.47 3.38 -12.82
CA GLN A 106 -0.37 3.78 -13.96
C GLN A 106 -1.77 4.21 -13.53
N ARG A 107 -2.35 3.54 -12.53
CA ARG A 107 -3.67 3.90 -11.97
C ARG A 107 -3.61 5.00 -10.91
N LYS A 108 -2.44 5.58 -10.65
CA LYS A 108 -2.23 6.63 -9.63
C LYS A 108 -2.80 6.24 -8.27
N LEU A 109 -2.63 4.97 -7.88
CA LEU A 109 -3.09 4.46 -6.58
C LEU A 109 -2.17 4.89 -5.42
N SER A 110 -1.06 5.56 -5.71
CA SER A 110 -0.23 6.20 -4.69
C SER A 110 -0.95 7.42 -4.10
N PRO A 111 -0.82 7.69 -2.79
CA PRO A 111 -1.39 8.89 -2.19
C PRO A 111 -0.86 10.15 -2.89
N PRO A 112 -1.71 11.18 -3.08
CA PRO A 112 -1.31 12.41 -3.75
C PRO A 112 -0.32 13.22 -2.89
N ASP A 113 0.42 14.11 -3.54
CA ASP A 113 1.29 15.04 -2.83
C ASP A 113 0.49 16.00 -1.94
N VAL A 114 1.09 16.42 -0.82
CA VAL A 114 0.46 17.31 0.16
C VAL A 114 0.04 18.64 -0.44
N ALA A 115 0.77 19.17 -1.43
CA ALA A 115 0.39 20.38 -2.13
C ALA A 115 -0.87 20.18 -2.97
N THR A 116 -1.02 19.01 -3.61
CA THR A 116 -2.23 18.66 -4.37
C THR A 116 -3.42 18.54 -3.43
N PHE A 117 -3.25 17.86 -2.29
CA PHE A 117 -4.27 17.78 -1.26
C PHE A 117 -4.69 19.16 -0.77
N GLN A 118 -3.73 20.03 -0.44
CA GLN A 118 -4.01 21.40 0.00
C GLN A 118 -4.83 22.15 -1.06
N SER A 119 -4.42 22.13 -2.32
CA SER A 119 -5.12 22.83 -3.40
C SER A 119 -6.56 22.35 -3.61
N TYR A 120 -6.79 21.04 -3.49
CA TYR A 120 -8.12 20.44 -3.67
C TYR A 120 -9.06 20.80 -2.52
N PHE A 121 -8.57 20.79 -1.29
CA PHE A 121 -9.37 21.08 -0.09
C PHE A 121 -9.40 22.56 0.29
N GLN A 122 -8.57 23.41 -0.32
CA GLN A 122 -8.49 24.85 -0.02
C GLN A 122 -9.86 25.55 -0.08
N PRO A 123 -10.73 25.33 -1.09
CA PRO A 123 -12.04 25.97 -1.13
C PRO A 123 -12.94 25.55 0.03
N LEU A 124 -12.89 24.27 0.42
CA LEU A 124 -13.69 23.72 1.50
C LEU A 124 -13.22 24.27 2.86
N ILE A 125 -11.90 24.31 3.06
CA ILE A 125 -11.29 24.84 4.28
C ILE A 125 -11.54 26.34 4.39
N ASN A 126 -11.44 27.09 3.29
CA ASN A 126 -11.71 28.53 3.27
C ASN A 126 -13.19 28.84 3.55
N ALA A 127 -14.11 28.03 3.00
CA ALA A 127 -15.54 28.11 3.28
C ALA A 127 -15.85 27.94 4.78
N VAL A 128 -15.21 26.97 5.44
CA VAL A 128 -15.39 26.72 6.88
C VAL A 128 -14.73 27.80 7.75
N ARG A 129 -13.53 28.28 7.37
CA ARG A 129 -12.80 29.32 8.12
C ARG A 129 -13.44 30.71 8.03
N HIS A 130 -14.13 31.00 6.93
CA HIS A 130 -14.76 32.29 6.69
C HIS A 130 -16.25 32.12 6.38
N PRO A 131 -17.09 31.78 7.37
CA PRO A 131 -18.51 31.55 7.15
C PRO A 131 -19.24 32.80 6.65
N GLY A 132 -18.78 34.01 6.99
CA GLY A 132 -19.30 35.27 6.45
C GLY A 132 -19.08 35.42 4.94
N SER A 133 -18.00 34.84 4.41
CA SER A 133 -17.73 34.80 2.96
C SER A 133 -18.68 33.86 2.23
N LEU A 134 -19.26 32.84 2.87
CA LEU A 134 -20.28 32.00 2.22
C LEU A 134 -21.53 32.80 1.85
N LEU A 135 -21.92 33.76 2.70
CA LEU A 135 -23.05 34.64 2.43
C LEU A 135 -22.74 35.63 1.30
N SER A 136 -21.53 36.20 1.27
CA SER A 136 -21.07 37.14 0.24
C SER A 136 -20.70 36.45 -1.10
N SER A 137 -20.17 35.23 -1.04
CA SER A 137 -19.86 34.35 -2.18
C SER A 137 -21.10 33.69 -2.75
N THR A 138 -22.20 33.57 -2.00
CA THR A 138 -23.49 33.18 -2.60
C THR A 138 -24.02 34.26 -3.54
N ALA A 139 -23.67 35.53 -3.30
CA ALA A 139 -23.99 36.63 -4.21
C ALA A 139 -23.08 36.67 -5.46
N ASN A 140 -21.81 36.22 -5.37
CA ASN A 140 -20.79 36.43 -6.43
C ASN A 140 -19.97 35.18 -6.86
N SER A 141 -20.26 33.96 -6.38
CA SER A 141 -19.48 32.75 -6.66
C SER A 141 -20.32 31.61 -7.24
N SER A 142 -20.00 31.27 -8.48
CA SER A 142 -20.62 30.28 -9.36
C SER A 142 -20.52 28.82 -8.91
N ALA A 143 -19.93 28.56 -7.74
CA ALA A 143 -19.53 27.22 -7.28
C ALA A 143 -20.41 26.66 -6.13
N VAL A 144 -21.07 27.52 -5.34
CA VAL A 144 -21.81 27.09 -4.13
C VAL A 144 -23.23 27.70 -4.06
N SER A 145 -23.66 28.47 -5.07
CA SER A 145 -25.05 28.91 -5.08
C SER A 145 -25.99 27.73 -5.38
N PRO A 146 -27.05 27.54 -4.58
CA PRO A 146 -27.95 26.39 -4.72
C PRO A 146 -28.59 26.31 -6.11
N LEU A 147 -28.86 27.47 -6.72
CA LEU A 147 -29.36 27.56 -8.11
C LEU A 147 -28.35 27.06 -9.15
N ASN A 148 -27.06 27.33 -8.98
CA ASN A 148 -26.03 26.84 -9.90
C ASN A 148 -25.76 25.34 -9.72
N ILE A 149 -25.88 24.82 -8.50
CA ILE A 149 -25.79 23.39 -8.23
C ILE A 149 -26.97 22.67 -8.87
N LEU A 150 -28.20 23.16 -8.67
CA LEU A 150 -29.40 22.60 -9.30
C LEU A 150 -29.31 22.63 -10.83
N ASN A 151 -28.87 23.75 -11.40
CA ASN A 151 -28.65 23.85 -12.84
C ASN A 151 -27.55 22.93 -13.33
N ARG A 152 -26.46 22.76 -12.57
CA ARG A 152 -25.37 21.85 -12.92
C ARG A 152 -25.83 20.40 -12.93
N VAL A 153 -26.52 19.96 -11.88
CA VAL A 153 -27.06 18.58 -11.74
C VAL A 153 -28.05 18.28 -12.85
N ARG A 154 -28.94 19.22 -13.16
CA ARG A 154 -29.92 19.08 -14.25
C ARG A 154 -29.28 19.04 -15.64
N ASN A 155 -28.16 19.73 -15.82
CA ASN A 155 -27.47 19.86 -17.10
C ASN A 155 -26.30 18.85 -17.27
N LEU A 156 -26.14 17.87 -16.37
CA LEU A 156 -25.13 16.82 -16.53
C LEU A 156 -25.51 15.86 -17.67
N SER A 157 -24.53 15.47 -18.48
CA SER A 157 -24.72 14.43 -19.48
C SER A 157 -24.86 13.05 -18.84
N THR A 158 -25.48 12.10 -19.55
CA THR A 158 -25.59 10.70 -19.10
C THR A 158 -24.22 10.07 -18.84
N ALA A 159 -23.21 10.41 -19.65
CA ALA A 159 -21.83 9.95 -19.44
C ALA A 159 -21.24 10.45 -18.12
N GLN A 160 -21.52 11.70 -17.73
CA GLN A 160 -21.08 12.25 -16.45
C GLN A 160 -21.77 11.54 -15.28
N TRP A 161 -23.07 11.28 -15.38
CA TRP A 161 -23.79 10.50 -14.37
C TRP A 161 -23.22 9.09 -14.20
N VAL A 162 -22.99 8.37 -15.30
CA VAL A 162 -22.40 7.03 -15.26
C VAL A 162 -21.02 7.07 -14.62
N SER A 163 -20.16 8.02 -15.02
CA SER A 163 -18.83 8.16 -14.41
C SER A 163 -18.92 8.46 -12.90
N GLY A 164 -19.86 9.30 -12.48
CA GLY A 164 -20.08 9.61 -11.07
C GLY A 164 -20.51 8.39 -10.26
N VAL A 165 -21.42 7.57 -10.81
CA VAL A 165 -21.86 6.33 -10.16
C VAL A 165 -20.71 5.33 -10.05
N VAL A 166 -19.93 5.14 -11.12
CA VAL A 166 -18.78 4.23 -11.11
C VAL A 166 -17.75 4.67 -10.07
N ILE A 167 -17.38 5.95 -10.06
CA ILE A 167 -16.43 6.49 -9.06
C ILE A 167 -16.96 6.33 -7.64
N THR A 168 -18.27 6.53 -7.43
CA THR A 168 -18.90 6.35 -6.11
C THR A 168 -18.86 4.89 -5.68
N ALA A 169 -19.14 3.96 -6.58
CA ALA A 169 -19.04 2.53 -6.31
C ALA A 169 -17.59 2.11 -6.01
N GLU A 170 -16.61 2.65 -6.74
CA GLU A 170 -15.18 2.44 -6.46
C GLU A 170 -14.78 2.97 -5.09
N ALA A 171 -15.24 4.18 -4.71
CA ALA A 171 -14.96 4.76 -3.40
C ALA A 171 -15.53 3.91 -2.26
N ILE A 172 -16.76 3.39 -2.41
CA ILE A 172 -17.36 2.44 -1.47
C ILE A 172 -16.53 1.16 -1.41
N GLY A 173 -16.08 0.65 -2.56
CA GLY A 173 -15.18 -0.50 -2.64
C GLY A 173 -13.89 -0.28 -1.83
N PHE A 174 -13.18 0.82 -2.04
CA PHE A 174 -11.98 1.16 -1.27
C PHE A 174 -12.27 1.35 0.22
N PHE A 175 -13.41 1.94 0.58
CA PHE A 175 -13.82 2.06 1.97
C PHE A 175 -13.95 0.69 2.64
N THR A 176 -14.62 -0.27 2.00
CA THR A 176 -14.75 -1.64 2.55
C THR A 176 -13.41 -2.37 2.67
N VAL A 177 -12.49 -2.19 1.71
CA VAL A 177 -11.12 -2.72 1.81
C VAL A 177 -10.37 -2.08 2.98
N GLY A 178 -10.57 -0.78 3.19
CA GLY A 178 -10.06 -0.06 4.37
C GLY A 178 -10.59 -0.63 5.68
N GLU A 179 -11.89 -0.94 5.77
CA GLU A 179 -12.47 -1.60 6.94
C GLU A 179 -11.87 -2.99 7.16
N MET A 180 -11.69 -3.79 6.10
CA MET A 180 -11.05 -5.11 6.18
C MET A 180 -9.63 -5.02 6.74
N LEU A 181 -8.86 -4.01 6.31
CA LEU A 181 -7.51 -3.74 6.81
C LEU A 181 -7.53 -3.24 8.25
N GLY A 182 -8.44 -2.32 8.59
CA GLY A 182 -8.60 -1.77 9.93
C GLY A 182 -8.99 -2.82 10.96
N ARG A 183 -9.82 -3.79 10.58
CA ARG A 183 -10.23 -4.92 11.44
C ARG A 183 -9.31 -6.15 11.35
N LEU A 184 -8.32 -6.13 10.45
CA LEU A 184 -7.43 -7.24 10.12
C LEU A 184 -8.16 -8.58 9.90
N LYS A 185 -9.33 -8.53 9.23
CA LYS A 185 -10.15 -9.71 8.91
C LYS A 185 -10.82 -9.56 7.56
N LEU A 186 -10.80 -10.65 6.79
CA LEU A 186 -11.50 -10.74 5.52
C LEU A 186 -13.02 -10.94 5.70
N VAL A 187 -13.45 -11.78 6.65
CA VAL A 187 -14.87 -12.14 6.85
C VAL A 187 -15.32 -11.88 8.29
N GLY A 188 -16.46 -11.19 8.43
CA GLY A 188 -17.17 -10.94 9.69
C GLY A 188 -16.39 -10.15 10.76
N TYR A 189 -17.10 -9.81 11.84
CA TYR A 189 -16.49 -9.32 13.07
C TYR A 189 -16.09 -10.49 13.98
N ARG A 190 -15.24 -10.25 15.00
CA ARG A 190 -15.05 -11.24 16.07
C ARG A 190 -16.35 -11.25 16.89
N SER A 191 -17.07 -12.38 16.94
CA SER A 191 -18.15 -12.51 17.94
C SER A 191 -17.48 -12.68 19.29
N SER A 192 -17.74 -11.76 20.22
CA SER A 192 -17.41 -11.92 21.64
C SER A 192 -18.58 -12.56 22.42
N ALA A 193 -19.60 -13.08 21.73
CA ALA A 193 -20.66 -13.83 22.39
C ALA A 193 -20.08 -15.12 23.00
N PRO A 194 -20.39 -15.46 24.26
CA PRO A 194 -20.07 -16.78 24.78
C PRO A 194 -20.79 -17.80 23.89
N ALA A 195 -20.04 -18.75 23.36
CA ALA A 195 -20.64 -19.91 22.73
C ALA A 195 -21.43 -20.64 23.83
N HIS A 196 -22.75 -20.45 23.84
CA HIS A 196 -23.65 -21.26 24.64
C HIS A 196 -23.62 -22.67 24.04
N HIS A 197 -22.92 -23.57 24.73
CA HIS A 197 -23.05 -25.01 24.61
C HIS A 197 -24.00 -25.50 25.69
#